data_AF-A0A957Y3N0-F1
#
_entry.id   AF-A0A957Y3N0-F1
#
_cell.length_a   1.000
_cell.length_b   1.000
_cell.length_c   1.000
_cell.angle_alpha   90.00
_cell.angle_beta   90.00
_cell.angle_gamma   90.00
#
_symmetry.space_group_name_H-M   'P 1'
#
loop_
_entity.id
_entity.type
_entity.pdbx_description
1 polymer ?
#
loop_
_entity_poly.entity_id
_entity_poly.type
_entity_poly.pdbx_seq_one_letter_code
_entity_poly.pdbx_strand_id
1 'polypeptide(L)'
;VPYRLLPDWTTGKGQGYLGDKSVNWEVTPEDQITGFEAELVVQGIGTNGATTRLSLFRWLGPKNGYGVTYFQGSYSITMPDWTAGQDQRINTVVTLEAFNDRSKLCNQTYWTRQGTSAQFFASPSNITFCLDAIPAQPTYPEAVVLAWLKDQNPEFALTPDAQAELLLVVPNPPEQIVSLDYPGTATVTGTGNTTKSTMTVESTIVQAGVQRVVKWQLREVMAAEGGGTTRWRIELAE
;
A
#
# COMPACT_ATOMS: atom_id res chain seq x y z
N VAL A 1 -30.59 18.08 18.22
CA VAL A 1 -29.95 16.95 17.51
C VAL A 1 -29.84 17.31 16.03
N PRO A 2 -28.73 17.92 15.57
CA PRO A 2 -28.66 18.44 14.20
C PRO A 2 -28.48 17.34 13.13
N TYR A 3 -28.22 16.09 13.52
CA TYR A 3 -27.88 14.98 12.64
C TYR A 3 -29.08 14.17 12.08
N ARG A 4 -30.18 14.82 11.71
CA ARG A 4 -31.45 14.11 11.42
C ARG A 4 -31.57 13.43 10.04
N LEU A 5 -30.54 13.47 9.19
CA LEU A 5 -30.58 12.86 7.85
C LEU A 5 -29.25 12.21 7.46
N LEU A 6 -28.54 11.63 8.44
CA LEU A 6 -27.50 10.68 8.08
C LEU A 6 -28.14 9.38 7.58
N PRO A 7 -27.55 8.71 6.59
CA PRO A 7 -27.95 7.37 6.18
C PRO A 7 -28.11 6.43 7.37
N ASP A 8 -29.04 5.48 7.31
CA ASP A 8 -29.11 4.43 8.33
C ASP A 8 -27.89 3.49 8.26
N TRP A 9 -26.85 3.93 8.94
CA TRP A 9 -25.64 3.21 9.29
C TRP A 9 -25.80 2.19 10.42
N THR A 10 -26.93 2.20 11.16
CA THR A 10 -27.12 1.32 12.32
C THR A 10 -27.42 -0.13 11.91
N THR A 11 -27.82 -0.34 10.66
CA THR A 11 -28.20 -1.66 10.14
C THR A 11 -27.23 -2.24 9.10
N GLY A 12 -26.09 -1.57 8.85
CA GLY A 12 -25.01 -2.07 7.96
C GLY A 12 -25.39 -2.28 6.49
N LYS A 13 -26.61 -1.88 6.07
CA LYS A 13 -27.15 -2.14 4.73
C LYS A 13 -27.39 -0.91 3.86
N GLY A 14 -27.17 0.30 4.38
CA GLY A 14 -27.31 1.54 3.63
C GLY A 14 -25.97 2.14 3.25
N GLN A 15 -25.76 2.36 1.94
CA GLN A 15 -24.81 3.35 1.39
C GLN A 15 -23.32 2.96 1.28
N GLY A 16 -23.05 1.93 0.48
CA GLY A 16 -21.69 1.67 -0.02
C GLY A 16 -20.82 0.76 0.86
N TYR A 17 -21.28 0.44 2.08
CA TYR A 17 -20.63 -0.49 3.01
C TYR A 17 -21.13 -1.94 2.88
N LEU A 18 -21.81 -2.26 1.77
CA LEU A 18 -22.25 -3.62 1.47
C LEU A 18 -21.02 -4.51 1.28
N GLY A 19 -20.92 -5.58 2.08
CA GLY A 19 -19.78 -6.52 2.09
C GLY A 19 -18.80 -6.33 3.25
N ASP A 20 -18.93 -5.26 4.04
CA ASP A 20 -18.16 -5.12 5.28
C ASP A 20 -18.72 -6.03 6.38
N LYS A 21 -17.83 -6.51 7.25
CA LYS A 21 -18.16 -7.32 8.42
C LYS A 21 -18.92 -6.50 9.47
N SER A 22 -18.54 -5.24 9.65
CA SER A 22 -19.17 -4.31 10.58
C SER A 22 -18.91 -2.87 10.18
N VAL A 23 -19.68 -1.93 10.74
CA VAL A 23 -19.48 -0.50 10.55
C VAL A 23 -19.26 0.13 11.93
N ASN A 24 -18.20 0.91 12.06
CA ASN A 24 -17.92 1.73 13.23
C ASN A 24 -18.12 3.20 12.86
N TRP A 25 -18.60 4.01 13.80
CA TRP A 25 -18.74 5.44 13.56
C TRP A 25 -18.43 6.25 14.81
N GLU A 26 -17.96 7.47 14.59
CA GLU A 26 -17.62 8.42 15.64
C GLU A 26 -17.79 9.86 15.17
N VAL A 27 -18.23 10.74 16.07
CA VAL A 27 -18.28 12.19 15.82
C VAL A 27 -17.05 12.82 16.45
N THR A 28 -16.20 13.46 15.66
CA THR A 28 -15.13 14.31 16.20
C THR A 28 -15.76 15.56 16.80
N PRO A 29 -15.31 16.02 17.98
CA PRO A 29 -15.85 17.23 18.58
C PRO A 29 -15.68 18.45 17.66
N GLU A 30 -16.53 19.44 17.87
CA GLU A 30 -16.35 20.76 17.26
C GLU A 30 -15.22 21.47 17.99
N ASP A 31 -14.22 21.93 17.25
CA ASP A 31 -13.13 22.72 17.81
C ASP A 31 -13.45 24.21 17.68
N GLN A 32 -13.78 24.82 18.83
CA GLN A 32 -14.14 26.24 18.94
C GLN A 32 -12.92 27.18 18.81
N ILE A 33 -11.69 26.67 18.90
CA ILE A 33 -10.45 27.44 18.81
C ILE A 33 -10.00 27.53 17.36
N THR A 34 -10.02 26.41 16.62
CA THR A 34 -9.68 26.41 15.19
C THR A 34 -10.85 26.81 14.30
N GLY A 35 -12.08 26.79 14.84
CA GLY A 35 -13.27 27.32 14.19
C GLY A 35 -13.86 26.40 13.13
N PHE A 36 -13.76 25.08 13.29
CA PHE A 36 -14.48 24.21 12.37
C PHE A 36 -15.37 23.14 12.99
N GLU A 37 -16.41 22.84 12.22
CA GLU A 37 -17.55 22.04 12.61
C GLU A 37 -17.16 20.59 12.89
N ALA A 38 -17.97 19.94 13.74
CA ALA A 38 -17.90 18.52 14.03
C ALA A 38 -17.94 17.71 12.73
N GLU A 39 -17.08 16.70 12.65
CA GLU A 39 -16.99 15.78 11.52
C GLU A 39 -17.44 14.41 11.99
N LEU A 40 -18.12 13.71 11.11
CA LEU A 40 -18.54 12.35 11.37
C LEU A 40 -17.69 11.39 10.55
N VAL A 41 -17.03 10.50 11.28
CA VAL A 41 -16.14 9.47 10.75
C VAL A 41 -16.88 8.15 10.71
N VAL A 42 -16.98 7.53 9.54
CA VAL A 42 -17.62 6.22 9.35
C VAL A 42 -16.64 5.25 8.72
N GLN A 43 -16.37 4.16 9.42
CA GLN A 43 -15.41 3.13 9.04
C GLN A 43 -16.13 1.82 8.70
N GLY A 44 -15.86 1.30 7.51
CA GLY A 44 -16.25 -0.03 7.07
C GLY A 44 -15.17 -1.02 7.40
N ILE A 45 -15.47 -2.01 8.23
CA ILE A 45 -14.51 -3.00 8.68
C ILE A 45 -14.63 -4.23 7.76
N GLY A 46 -13.57 -4.53 7.03
CA GLY A 46 -13.50 -5.68 6.15
C GLY A 46 -13.48 -7.00 6.92
N THR A 47 -13.52 -8.12 6.18
CA THR A 47 -13.49 -9.47 6.77
C THR A 47 -12.18 -9.77 7.50
N ASN A 48 -11.08 -9.13 7.09
CA ASN A 48 -9.77 -9.18 7.76
C ASN A 48 -9.69 -8.37 9.06
N GLY A 49 -10.76 -7.64 9.44
CA GLY A 49 -10.80 -6.80 10.63
C GLY A 49 -10.15 -5.42 10.46
N ALA A 50 -9.60 -5.11 9.28
CA ALA A 50 -9.07 -3.79 8.96
C ALA A 50 -10.19 -2.87 8.46
N THR A 51 -10.03 -1.56 8.62
CA THR A 51 -10.87 -0.58 7.92
C THR A 51 -10.57 -0.66 6.42
N THR A 52 -11.58 -0.86 5.58
CA THR A 52 -11.44 -0.94 4.10
C THR A 52 -12.23 0.14 3.36
N ARG A 53 -13.10 0.84 4.10
CA ARG A 53 -13.88 1.99 3.62
C ARG A 53 -13.92 3.07 4.68
N LEU A 54 -13.79 4.33 4.28
CA LEU A 54 -13.86 5.48 5.17
C LEU A 54 -14.72 6.56 4.52
N SER A 55 -15.71 7.07 5.26
CA SER A 55 -16.49 8.24 4.86
C SER A 55 -16.38 9.31 5.94
N LEU A 56 -16.10 10.53 5.51
CA LEU A 56 -16.03 11.70 6.36
C LEU A 56 -17.18 12.63 5.97
N PHE A 57 -18.16 12.78 6.87
CA PHE A 57 -19.30 13.65 6.66
C PHE A 57 -19.13 14.93 7.46
N ARG A 58 -19.37 16.07 6.82
CA ARG A 58 -19.29 17.37 7.46
C ARG A 58 -20.49 18.21 7.12
N TRP A 59 -21.11 18.85 8.11
CA TRP A 59 -22.15 19.82 7.88
C TRP A 59 -21.56 21.10 7.26
N LEU A 60 -22.21 21.62 6.23
CA LEU A 60 -21.79 22.82 5.49
C LEU A 60 -22.84 23.94 5.59
N GLY A 61 -23.77 23.81 6.55
CA GLY A 61 -24.87 24.73 6.75
C GLY A 61 -26.18 24.34 6.06
N PRO A 62 -27.29 24.99 6.41
CA PRO A 62 -28.64 24.62 5.99
C PRO A 62 -28.90 24.73 4.49
N LYS A 63 -28.09 25.52 3.76
CA LYS A 63 -28.19 25.64 2.30
C LYS A 63 -27.47 24.51 1.56
N ASN A 64 -26.37 24.01 2.11
CA ASN A 64 -25.45 23.10 1.43
C ASN A 64 -25.56 21.66 1.94
N GLY A 65 -26.17 21.46 3.11
CA GLY A 65 -26.31 20.13 3.70
C GLY A 65 -24.97 19.56 4.16
N TYR A 66 -24.75 18.27 3.91
CA TYR A 66 -23.48 17.59 4.23
C TYR A 66 -22.57 17.54 3.01
N GLY A 67 -21.31 17.93 3.21
CA GLY A 67 -20.20 17.50 2.36
C GLY A 67 -19.74 16.11 2.76
N VAL A 68 -19.30 15.31 1.79
CA VAL A 68 -18.76 13.96 2.04
C VAL A 68 -17.47 13.75 1.26
N THR A 69 -16.52 13.08 1.91
CA THR A 69 -15.33 12.53 1.26
C THR A 69 -15.26 11.04 1.56
N TYR A 70 -15.02 10.24 0.52
CA TYR A 70 -14.97 8.79 0.60
C TYR A 70 -13.59 8.27 0.20
N PHE A 71 -13.14 7.26 0.92
CA PHE A 71 -11.93 6.50 0.61
C PHE A 71 -12.25 5.01 0.59
N GLN A 72 -11.55 4.32 -0.30
CA GLN A 72 -11.55 2.87 -0.39
C GLN A 72 -10.10 2.38 -0.34
N GLY A 73 -9.91 1.23 0.32
CA GLY A 73 -8.67 0.49 0.32
C GLY A 73 -9.03 -0.99 0.40
N SER A 74 -8.88 -1.73 -0.70
CA SER A 74 -9.28 -3.15 -0.74
C SER A 74 -8.53 -4.01 0.28
N TYR A 75 -7.37 -3.56 0.77
CA TYR A 75 -6.62 -4.23 1.81
C TYR A 75 -6.80 -3.55 3.17
N SER A 76 -6.49 -2.25 3.25
CA SER A 76 -6.69 -1.45 4.47
C SER A 76 -6.72 0.05 4.19
N ILE A 77 -7.24 0.79 5.17
CA ILE A 77 -7.18 2.23 5.30
C ILE A 77 -6.66 2.54 6.70
N THR A 78 -5.67 3.42 6.81
CA THR A 78 -5.16 3.92 8.08
C THR A 78 -5.26 5.43 8.15
N MET A 79 -5.41 5.95 9.37
CA MET A 79 -5.50 7.39 9.67
C MET A 79 -4.43 7.69 10.72
N PRO A 80 -3.16 7.89 10.33
CA PRO A 80 -2.03 7.88 11.26
C PRO A 80 -2.05 9.02 12.28
N ASP A 81 -2.77 10.10 11.98
CA ASP A 81 -2.93 11.27 12.85
C ASP A 81 -4.28 11.29 13.58
N TRP A 82 -5.01 10.17 13.57
CA TRP A 82 -6.31 10.07 14.20
C TRP A 82 -6.43 8.84 15.09
N THR A 83 -7.13 9.05 16.20
CA THR A 83 -7.38 8.06 17.24
C THR A 83 -8.80 8.27 17.71
N ALA A 84 -9.58 7.20 17.74
CA ALA A 84 -10.93 7.21 18.27
C ALA A 84 -10.98 7.78 19.70
N GLY A 85 -11.96 8.64 19.95
CA GLY A 85 -12.23 9.31 21.22
C GLY A 85 -11.35 10.54 21.49
N GLN A 86 -10.50 10.96 20.56
CA GLN A 86 -9.66 12.16 20.70
C GLN A 86 -10.23 13.34 19.92
N ASP A 87 -10.00 14.55 20.43
CA ASP A 87 -10.42 15.80 19.78
C ASP A 87 -9.43 16.20 18.69
N GLN A 88 -9.35 15.39 17.63
CA GLN A 88 -8.49 15.62 16.50
C GLN A 88 -9.19 15.27 15.20
N ARG A 89 -8.89 16.04 14.14
CA ARG A 89 -9.36 15.78 12.78
C ARG A 89 -8.39 14.84 12.08
N ILE A 90 -8.92 14.02 11.18
CA ILE A 90 -8.12 13.24 10.25
C ILE A 90 -7.55 14.19 9.19
N ASN A 91 -6.24 14.46 9.19
CA ASN A 91 -5.58 15.22 8.12
C ASN A 91 -4.89 14.30 7.11
N THR A 92 -4.56 13.07 7.51
CA THR A 92 -3.92 12.10 6.64
C THR A 92 -4.74 10.81 6.58
N VAL A 93 -5.01 10.35 5.36
CA VAL A 93 -5.55 9.00 5.13
C VAL A 93 -4.56 8.24 4.26
N VAL A 94 -4.25 7.00 4.61
CA VAL A 94 -3.42 6.12 3.79
C VAL A 94 -4.28 4.96 3.33
N THR A 95 -4.43 4.79 2.02
CA THR A 95 -5.18 3.67 1.44
C THR A 95 -4.21 2.65 0.87
N LEU A 96 -4.40 1.37 1.21
CA LEU A 96 -3.73 0.23 0.60
C LEU A 96 -4.72 -0.52 -0.28
N GLU A 97 -4.50 -0.45 -1.59
CA GLU A 97 -5.24 -1.20 -2.61
C GLU A 97 -4.41 -2.40 -3.05
N ALA A 98 -5.00 -3.59 -3.11
CA ALA A 98 -4.29 -4.79 -3.53
C ALA A 98 -3.79 -4.63 -4.97
N PHE A 99 -2.48 -4.72 -5.17
CA PHE A 99 -1.83 -4.61 -6.47
C PHE A 99 -1.84 -5.96 -7.19
N ASN A 100 -1.54 -7.04 -6.45
CA ASN A 100 -1.62 -8.40 -6.94
C ASN A 100 -2.08 -9.36 -5.83
N ASP A 101 -2.69 -10.47 -6.21
CA ASP A 101 -3.21 -11.48 -5.30
C ASP A 101 -2.09 -12.39 -4.74
N ARG A 102 -1.08 -12.68 -5.56
CA ARG A 102 -0.04 -13.66 -5.26
C ARG A 102 1.05 -13.16 -4.30
N SER A 103 1.54 -11.93 -4.46
CA SER A 103 2.72 -11.45 -3.72
C SER A 103 2.41 -10.53 -2.54
N LYS A 104 1.12 -10.33 -2.23
CA LYS A 104 0.67 -9.43 -1.14
C LYS A 104 1.29 -8.04 -1.28
N LEU A 105 1.33 -7.53 -2.50
CA LEU A 105 1.75 -6.17 -2.80
C LEU A 105 0.52 -5.26 -2.89
N CYS A 106 0.69 -4.01 -2.47
CA CYS A 106 -0.35 -3.01 -2.43
C CYS A 106 0.12 -1.71 -3.09
N ASN A 107 -0.79 -1.04 -3.79
CA ASN A 107 -0.68 0.37 -4.12
C ASN A 107 -1.04 1.19 -2.88
N GLN A 108 -0.06 1.92 -2.35
CA GLN A 108 -0.23 2.85 -1.26
C GLN A 108 -0.45 4.25 -1.81
N THR A 109 -1.52 4.90 -1.35
CA THR A 109 -1.77 6.31 -1.66
C THR A 109 -1.93 7.08 -0.35
N TYR A 110 -1.19 8.17 -0.22
CA TYR A 110 -1.37 9.12 0.88
C TYR A 110 -2.35 10.19 0.41
N TRP A 111 -3.32 10.50 1.26
CA TRP A 111 -4.31 11.53 1.02
C TRP A 111 -4.14 12.59 2.10
N THR A 112 -3.83 13.82 1.69
CA THR A 112 -3.60 14.92 2.62
C THR A 112 -4.71 15.94 2.52
N ARG A 113 -5.33 16.25 3.66
CA ARG A 113 -6.38 17.27 3.76
C ARG A 113 -5.85 18.65 3.37
N GLN A 114 -6.68 19.44 2.69
CA GLN A 114 -6.34 20.81 2.28
C GLN A 114 -7.02 21.84 3.18
N GLY A 115 -6.18 22.52 3.97
CA GLY A 115 -6.58 23.60 4.85
C GLY A 115 -7.72 23.17 5.77
N THR A 116 -8.76 24.00 5.83
CA THR A 116 -9.87 23.75 6.74
C THR A 116 -11.00 22.91 6.15
N SER A 117 -10.89 22.44 4.91
CA SER A 117 -11.98 21.78 4.19
C SER A 117 -12.05 20.26 4.44
N ALA A 118 -13.10 19.61 3.94
CA ALA A 118 -13.17 18.14 3.85
C ALA A 118 -12.47 17.58 2.60
N GLN A 119 -11.72 18.40 1.85
CA GLN A 119 -11.07 17.98 0.61
C GLN A 119 -9.69 17.40 0.89
N PHE A 120 -9.36 16.32 0.17
CA PHE A 120 -8.08 15.62 0.26
C PHE A 120 -7.46 15.52 -1.13
N PHE A 121 -6.14 15.59 -1.19
CA PHE A 121 -5.37 15.40 -2.42
C PHE A 121 -4.50 14.17 -2.28
N ALA A 122 -4.56 13.31 -3.29
CA ALA A 122 -3.71 12.13 -3.37
C ALA A 122 -2.28 12.54 -3.71
N SER A 123 -1.31 11.96 -2.99
CA SER A 123 0.05 11.84 -3.48
C SER A 123 0.10 10.87 -4.67
N PRO A 124 1.15 10.91 -5.49
CA PRO A 124 1.46 9.79 -6.37
C PRO A 124 1.47 8.47 -5.58
N SER A 125 0.89 7.42 -6.17
CA SER A 125 0.81 6.10 -5.53
C SER A 125 2.16 5.40 -5.54
N ASN A 126 2.45 4.62 -4.50
CA ASN A 126 3.69 3.87 -4.36
C ASN A 126 3.40 2.38 -4.19
N ILE A 127 4.15 1.50 -4.84
CA ILE A 127 4.04 0.06 -4.59
C ILE A 127 4.76 -0.29 -3.28
N THR A 128 4.06 -1.00 -2.40
CA THR A 128 4.57 -1.46 -1.11
C THR A 128 4.08 -2.88 -0.79
N PHE A 129 4.59 -3.47 0.29
CA PHE A 129 3.98 -4.65 0.87
C PHE A 129 2.66 -4.26 1.54
N CYS A 130 1.61 -5.08 1.36
CA CYS A 130 0.33 -4.86 2.05
C CYS A 130 0.47 -4.99 3.58
N LEU A 131 1.49 -5.71 4.05
CA LEU A 131 1.88 -5.79 5.45
C LEU A 131 2.95 -4.73 5.74
N ASP A 132 2.93 -4.17 6.95
CA ASP A 132 3.84 -3.09 7.35
C ASP A 132 5.33 -3.49 7.36
N ALA A 133 5.64 -4.78 7.25
CA ALA A 133 7.00 -5.30 7.26
C ALA A 133 7.41 -5.89 5.91
N ILE A 134 8.65 -5.61 5.50
CA ILE A 134 9.33 -6.31 4.41
C ILE A 134 9.52 -7.77 4.84
N PRO A 135 9.02 -8.76 4.09
CA PRO A 135 9.27 -10.16 4.41
C PRO A 135 10.78 -10.45 4.36
N ALA A 136 11.32 -11.12 5.38
CA ALA A 136 12.73 -11.54 5.38
C ALA A 136 13.05 -12.49 4.22
N GLN A 137 12.05 -13.24 3.74
CA GLN A 137 12.20 -14.19 2.64
C GLN A 137 11.00 -14.06 1.68
N PRO A 138 10.99 -13.03 0.80
CA PRO A 138 9.93 -12.88 -0.19
C PRO A 138 9.95 -14.07 -1.16
N THR A 139 8.80 -14.70 -1.34
CA THR A 139 8.68 -15.92 -2.15
C THR A 139 8.71 -15.65 -3.66
N TYR A 140 8.21 -14.49 -4.10
CA TYR A 140 8.01 -14.18 -5.52
C TYR A 140 9.09 -13.22 -6.06
N PRO A 141 9.46 -13.32 -7.35
CA PRO A 141 10.49 -12.47 -7.95
C PRO A 141 10.26 -10.98 -7.75
N GLU A 142 9.06 -10.48 -8.03
CA GLU A 142 8.69 -9.07 -7.87
C GLU A 142 8.73 -8.61 -6.41
N ALA A 143 8.47 -9.53 -5.47
CA ALA A 143 8.55 -9.25 -4.05
C ALA A 143 10.01 -9.14 -3.58
N VAL A 144 10.92 -9.92 -4.18
CA VAL A 144 12.37 -9.78 -3.94
C VAL A 144 12.88 -8.45 -4.48
N VAL A 145 12.47 -8.05 -5.69
CA VAL A 145 12.81 -6.73 -6.25
C VAL A 145 12.30 -5.61 -5.35
N LEU A 146 11.04 -5.67 -4.92
CA LEU A 146 10.47 -4.65 -4.02
C LEU A 146 11.21 -4.58 -2.68
N ALA A 147 11.55 -5.73 -2.08
CA ALA A 147 12.27 -5.79 -0.82
C ALA A 147 13.67 -5.15 -0.96
N TRP A 148 14.39 -5.45 -2.03
CA TRP A 148 15.68 -4.83 -2.32
C TRP A 148 15.55 -3.34 -2.61
N LEU A 149 14.53 -2.89 -3.36
CA LEU A 149 14.32 -1.46 -3.62
C LEU A 149 14.04 -0.67 -2.33
N LYS A 150 13.40 -1.27 -1.32
CA LYS A 150 13.07 -0.60 -0.05
C LYS A 150 14.22 -0.56 0.97
N ASP A 151 15.01 -1.63 1.07
CA ASP A 151 16.02 -1.78 2.14
C ASP A 151 17.46 -1.95 1.61
N GLN A 152 17.62 -2.19 0.31
CA GLN A 152 18.91 -2.47 -0.36
C GLN A 152 19.72 -3.58 0.33
N ASN A 153 19.05 -4.51 1.01
CA ASN A 153 19.68 -5.56 1.78
C ASN A 153 20.43 -6.54 0.86
N PRO A 154 21.73 -6.79 1.11
CA PRO A 154 22.55 -7.67 0.27
C PRO A 154 22.05 -9.12 0.25
N GLU A 155 21.24 -9.56 1.22
CA GLU A 155 20.66 -10.92 1.22
C GLU A 155 19.70 -11.18 0.05
N PHE A 156 19.19 -10.14 -0.60
CA PHE A 156 18.35 -10.28 -1.80
C PHE A 156 19.17 -10.36 -3.09
N ALA A 157 20.44 -9.95 -3.09
CA ALA A 157 21.36 -10.14 -4.20
C ALA A 157 21.88 -11.58 -4.24
N LEU A 158 22.25 -12.05 -5.44
CA LEU A 158 22.78 -13.39 -5.64
C LEU A 158 24.20 -13.52 -5.08
N THR A 159 25.01 -12.48 -5.22
CA THR A 159 26.40 -12.41 -4.76
C THR A 159 26.74 -10.99 -4.25
N PRO A 160 27.85 -10.82 -3.50
CA PRO A 160 28.34 -9.49 -3.13
C PRO A 160 28.66 -8.60 -4.35
N ASP A 161 29.18 -9.18 -5.42
CA ASP A 161 29.48 -8.44 -6.66
C ASP A 161 28.17 -7.96 -7.33
N ALA A 162 27.15 -8.83 -7.37
CA ALA A 162 25.82 -8.44 -7.84
C ALA A 162 25.28 -7.26 -7.02
N GLN A 163 25.39 -7.30 -5.69
CA GLN A 163 24.98 -6.17 -4.84
C GLN A 163 25.69 -4.87 -5.23
N ALA A 164 27.00 -4.91 -5.49
CA ALA A 164 27.75 -3.73 -5.90
C ALA A 164 27.23 -3.18 -7.23
N GLU A 165 26.94 -4.05 -8.20
CA GLU A 165 26.35 -3.65 -9.49
C GLU A 165 24.94 -3.05 -9.33
N LEU A 166 24.09 -3.65 -8.50
CA LEU A 166 22.75 -3.11 -8.23
C LEU A 166 22.81 -1.70 -7.63
N LEU A 167 23.77 -1.43 -6.75
CA LEU A 167 23.98 -0.10 -6.19
C LEU A 167 24.52 0.92 -7.21
N LEU A 168 25.18 0.48 -8.30
CA LEU A 168 25.54 1.38 -9.40
C LEU A 168 24.28 1.80 -10.18
N VAL A 169 23.31 0.89 -10.34
CA VAL A 169 22.05 1.18 -11.02
C VAL A 169 21.13 2.01 -10.12
N VAL A 170 20.90 1.58 -8.88
CA VAL A 170 20.02 2.23 -7.89
C VAL A 170 20.81 2.50 -6.61
N PRO A 171 21.51 3.65 -6.52
CA PRO A 171 22.44 3.92 -5.42
C PRO A 171 21.79 4.23 -4.08
N ASN A 172 20.51 4.62 -4.09
CA ASN A 172 19.71 4.89 -2.90
C ASN A 172 18.29 4.35 -3.14
N PRO A 173 17.54 4.02 -2.08
CA PRO A 173 16.13 3.65 -2.23
C PRO A 173 15.36 4.73 -3.02
N PRO A 174 14.50 4.34 -3.98
CA PRO A 174 13.76 5.29 -4.78
C PRO A 174 12.73 6.05 -3.94
N GLU A 175 12.41 7.26 -4.36
CA GLU A 175 11.34 8.08 -3.75
C GLU A 175 9.97 7.44 -3.98
N GLN A 176 9.82 6.77 -5.13
CA GLN A 176 8.58 6.10 -5.53
C GLN A 176 8.87 4.89 -6.40
N ILE A 177 8.09 3.83 -6.23
CA ILE A 177 8.02 2.65 -7.09
C ILE A 177 6.66 2.70 -7.77
N VAL A 178 6.66 2.97 -9.07
CA VAL A 178 5.47 3.25 -9.88
C VAL A 178 4.87 1.96 -10.45
N SER A 179 5.71 1.06 -10.96
CA SER A 179 5.30 -0.25 -11.49
C SER A 179 6.28 -1.35 -11.10
N LEU A 180 5.77 -2.58 -11.01
CA LEU A 180 6.52 -3.82 -10.90
C LEU A 180 5.86 -4.84 -11.83
N ASP A 181 6.45 -4.98 -13.02
CA ASP A 181 5.94 -5.79 -14.11
C ASP A 181 6.65 -7.14 -14.12
N TYR A 182 5.87 -8.22 -13.99
CA TYR A 182 6.37 -9.58 -14.00
C TYR A 182 5.62 -10.41 -15.06
N PRO A 183 6.30 -11.21 -15.89
CA PRO A 183 5.66 -11.94 -17.00
C PRO A 183 4.93 -13.21 -16.56
N GLY A 184 5.09 -13.64 -15.31
CA GLY A 184 4.34 -14.74 -14.70
C GLY A 184 4.97 -16.12 -14.88
N THR A 185 5.82 -16.31 -15.89
CA THR A 185 6.49 -17.59 -16.19
C THR A 185 8.01 -17.48 -16.12
N ALA A 186 8.64 -18.31 -15.30
CA ALA A 186 10.10 -18.41 -15.23
C ALA A 186 10.64 -19.20 -16.43
N THR A 187 11.82 -18.81 -16.91
CA THR A 187 12.57 -19.62 -17.88
C THR A 187 13.33 -20.68 -17.12
N VAL A 188 13.12 -21.95 -17.47
CA VAL A 188 13.79 -23.08 -16.82
C VAL A 188 14.85 -23.63 -17.77
N THR A 189 16.11 -23.68 -17.33
CA THR A 189 17.23 -24.22 -18.08
C THR A 189 17.97 -25.27 -17.26
N GLY A 190 18.24 -26.44 -17.85
CA GLY A 190 19.00 -27.50 -17.20
C GLY A 190 18.83 -28.88 -17.82
N THR A 191 19.78 -29.77 -17.54
CA THR A 191 19.75 -31.21 -17.86
C THR A 191 20.23 -31.98 -16.63
N GLY A 192 19.43 -32.94 -16.15
CA GLY A 192 19.75 -33.72 -14.93
C GLY A 192 19.34 -33.01 -13.64
N ASN A 193 20.17 -33.09 -12.59
CA ASN A 193 19.85 -32.57 -11.24
C ASN A 193 20.11 -31.06 -11.05
N THR A 194 20.47 -30.32 -12.11
CA THR A 194 20.86 -28.90 -12.05
C THR A 194 19.90 -28.03 -12.84
N THR A 195 18.63 -28.01 -12.43
CA THR A 195 17.63 -27.09 -12.98
C THR A 195 17.87 -25.68 -12.41
N LYS A 196 17.96 -24.68 -13.30
CA LYS A 196 18.01 -23.26 -12.95
C LYS A 196 16.77 -22.57 -13.50
N SER A 197 16.05 -21.87 -12.63
CA SER A 197 14.95 -20.98 -13.05
C SER A 197 15.46 -19.55 -13.05
N THR A 198 15.19 -18.82 -14.12
CA THR A 198 15.47 -17.38 -14.24
C THR A 198 14.20 -16.61 -14.56
N MET A 199 14.18 -15.33 -14.16
CA MET A 199 13.05 -14.43 -14.37
C MET A 199 13.56 -13.03 -14.64
N THR A 200 12.88 -12.31 -15.51
CA THR A 200 13.04 -10.85 -15.63
C THR A 200 11.83 -10.17 -15.01
N VAL A 201 12.09 -9.24 -14.11
CA VAL A 201 11.09 -8.29 -13.60
C VAL A 201 11.50 -6.93 -14.12
N GLU A 202 10.55 -6.09 -14.51
CA GLU A 202 10.81 -4.69 -14.83
C GLU A 202 10.17 -3.82 -13.75
N SER A 203 10.86 -2.75 -13.33
CA SER A 203 10.30 -1.76 -12.43
C SER A 203 10.39 -0.39 -13.03
N THR A 204 9.37 0.43 -12.76
CA THR A 204 9.45 1.88 -12.99
C THR A 204 9.62 2.55 -11.63
N ILE A 205 10.69 3.31 -11.46
CA ILE A 205 11.00 4.02 -10.21
C ILE A 205 11.18 5.51 -10.45
N VAL A 206 10.90 6.33 -9.44
CA VAL A 206 11.26 7.75 -9.38
C VAL A 206 12.39 7.93 -8.39
N GLN A 207 13.46 8.59 -8.83
CA GLN A 207 14.62 8.88 -7.99
C GLN A 207 15.19 10.24 -8.39
N ALA A 208 15.40 11.11 -7.40
CA ALA A 208 15.77 12.51 -7.61
C ALA A 208 14.81 13.22 -8.58
N GLY A 209 13.51 12.94 -8.47
CA GLY A 209 12.48 13.47 -9.35
C GLY A 209 12.48 12.95 -10.79
N VAL A 210 13.37 12.01 -11.15
CA VAL A 210 13.44 11.42 -12.50
C VAL A 210 12.85 10.02 -12.50
N GLN A 211 11.90 9.79 -13.40
CA GLN A 211 11.35 8.46 -13.65
C GLN A 211 12.26 7.66 -14.58
N ARG A 212 12.54 6.40 -14.23
CA ARG A 212 13.32 5.46 -15.05
C ARG A 212 12.82 4.04 -14.91
N VAL A 213 13.09 3.24 -15.94
CA VAL A 213 12.81 1.81 -15.97
C VAL A 213 14.10 1.06 -15.62
N VAL A 214 14.00 0.05 -14.76
CA VAL A 214 15.10 -0.86 -14.41
C VAL A 214 14.65 -2.29 -14.68
N LYS A 215 15.48 -3.05 -15.39
CA LYS A 215 15.25 -4.47 -15.64
C LYS A 215 16.06 -5.28 -14.65
N TRP A 216 15.41 -6.18 -13.95
CA TRP A 216 15.99 -7.03 -12.91
C TRP A 216 16.05 -8.45 -13.44
N GLN A 217 17.24 -9.03 -13.52
CA GLN A 217 17.34 -10.47 -13.76
C GLN A 217 17.47 -11.18 -12.42
N LEU A 218 16.61 -12.18 -12.22
CA LEU A 218 16.57 -12.97 -11.01
C LEU A 218 16.86 -14.43 -11.31
N ARG A 219 17.45 -15.10 -10.33
CA ARG A 219 17.73 -16.53 -10.35
C ARG A 219 17.11 -17.20 -9.13
N GLU A 220 16.49 -18.35 -9.37
CA GLU A 220 16.05 -19.23 -8.31
C GLU A 220 17.25 -20.02 -7.77
N VAL A 221 17.47 -19.90 -6.46
CA VAL A 221 18.48 -20.62 -5.69
C VAL A 221 17.77 -21.75 -4.96
N MET A 222 18.11 -22.98 -5.32
CA MET A 222 17.66 -24.18 -4.63
C MET A 222 18.45 -24.30 -3.31
N ALA A 223 17.77 -24.72 -2.23
CA ALA A 223 18.48 -25.08 -1.01
C ALA A 223 19.42 -26.25 -1.28
N ALA A 224 20.66 -26.17 -0.81
CA ALA A 224 21.60 -27.29 -0.90
C ALA A 224 21.03 -28.50 -0.15
N GLU A 225 20.94 -29.64 -0.87
CA GLU A 225 20.60 -31.00 -0.40
C GLU A 225 19.87 -31.09 0.97
N GLY A 226 18.53 -31.00 0.96
CA GLY A 226 17.77 -31.19 2.21
C GLY A 226 16.32 -30.71 2.29
N GLY A 227 15.66 -30.42 1.16
CA GLY A 227 14.22 -30.09 1.17
C GLY A 227 13.88 -28.66 1.64
N GLY A 228 14.82 -27.71 1.55
CA GLY A 228 14.53 -26.30 1.80
C GLY A 228 13.69 -25.66 0.69
N THR A 229 12.97 -24.58 1.04
CA THR A 229 12.22 -23.76 0.08
C THR A 229 13.16 -23.07 -0.90
N THR A 230 12.82 -23.11 -2.19
CA THR A 230 13.52 -22.36 -3.23
C THR A 230 13.36 -20.85 -3.00
N ARG A 231 14.36 -20.07 -3.42
CA ARG A 231 14.38 -18.62 -3.19
C ARG A 231 14.84 -17.87 -4.41
N TRP A 232 14.19 -16.76 -4.71
CA TRP A 232 14.66 -15.84 -5.74
C TRP A 232 15.74 -14.91 -5.19
N ARG A 233 16.73 -14.62 -6.02
CA ARG A 233 17.80 -13.64 -5.78
C ARG A 233 18.04 -12.82 -7.03
N ILE A 234 18.39 -11.55 -6.85
CA ILE A 234 18.70 -10.63 -7.94
C ILE A 234 20.13 -10.91 -8.41
N GLU A 235 20.27 -11.30 -9.67
CA GLU A 235 21.57 -11.59 -10.30
C GLU A 235 22.19 -10.32 -10.87
N LEU A 236 21.39 -9.47 -11.54
CA LEU A 236 21.83 -8.19 -12.08
C LEU A 236 20.66 -7.24 -12.32
N ALA A 237 20.96 -5.95 -12.52
CA ALA A 237 20.01 -4.96 -13.00
C ALA A 237 20.63 -4.08 -14.10
N GLU A 238 19.79 -3.56 -15.00
CA GLU A 238 20.17 -2.64 -16.09
C GLU A 238 19.10 -1.56 -16.35
#